data_AF-A0A345R921-F1
#
_entry.id   AF-A0A345R921-F1
#
_cell.length_a   1.000
_cell.length_b   1.000
_cell.length_c   1.000
_cell.angle_alpha   90.00
_cell.angle_beta   90.00
_cell.angle_gamma   90.00
#
_symmetry.space_group_name_H-M   'P 1'
#
loop_
_entity.id
_entity.type
_entity.pdbx_description
1 polymer ?
#
loop_
_entity_poly.entity_id
_entity_poly.type
_entity_poly.pdbx_seq_one_letter_code
_entity_poly.pdbx_strand_id
1 'polypeptide(L)'
;MSVADTPRSQPFWLRAFLAIPVLGWIARDLIFGDKDNIWYALITFVSLWLSAILIFGIPGLYLPALALVPVIFVVLLVITWA
;
A
#
# COMPACT_ATOMS: atom_id res chain seq x y z
N MET A 1 0.67 16.39 -37.07
CA MET A 1 1.15 15.25 -36.25
C MET A 1 2.31 15.75 -35.42
N SER A 2 2.05 16.15 -34.17
CA SER A 2 3.07 16.68 -33.25
C SER A 2 3.74 15.53 -32.50
N VAL A 3 5.05 15.40 -32.62
CA VAL A 3 5.89 14.33 -32.02
C VAL A 3 6.17 14.61 -30.54
N ALA A 4 5.36 15.45 -29.87
CA ALA A 4 5.66 16.00 -28.55
C ALA A 4 4.81 15.48 -27.38
N ASP A 5 3.99 14.44 -27.56
CA ASP A 5 3.30 13.77 -26.45
C ASP A 5 4.02 12.46 -26.10
N THR A 6 5.24 12.56 -25.60
CA THR A 6 5.86 11.43 -24.90
C THR A 6 5.19 11.32 -23.52
N PRO A 7 4.62 10.16 -23.15
CA PRO A 7 3.92 10.01 -21.88
C PRO A 7 4.91 10.24 -20.73
N ARG A 8 4.52 11.12 -19.80
CA ARG A 8 5.20 11.47 -18.54
C ARG A 8 6.24 10.41 -18.12
N SER A 9 7.50 10.82 -18.06
CA SER A 9 8.58 10.05 -17.44
C SER A 9 8.13 9.53 -16.08
N GLN A 10 7.83 8.23 -15.99
CA GLN A 10 7.40 7.60 -14.75
C GLN A 10 8.54 7.76 -13.72
N PRO A 11 8.27 8.28 -12.53
CA PRO A 11 9.31 8.55 -11.55
C PRO A 11 10.06 7.25 -11.23
N PHE A 12 11.37 7.34 -11.03
CA PHE A 12 12.24 6.20 -10.73
C PHE A 12 11.70 5.31 -9.59
N TRP A 13 11.05 5.94 -8.61
CA TRP A 13 10.34 5.29 -7.50
C TRP A 13 9.18 4.39 -7.96
N LEU A 14 8.41 4.79 -8.98
CA LEU A 14 7.34 3.96 -9.54
C LEU A 14 7.92 2.71 -10.18
N ARG A 15 9.05 2.81 -10.92
CA ARG A 15 9.70 1.65 -11.53
C ARG A 15 10.23 0.68 -10.49
N ALA A 16 10.83 1.19 -9.41
CA ALA A 16 11.30 0.37 -8.30
C ALA A 16 10.14 -0.33 -7.57
N PHE A 17 9.03 0.38 -7.31
CA PHE A 17 7.86 -0.19 -6.65
C PHE A 17 7.14 -1.23 -7.52
N LEU A 18 7.06 -1.00 -8.84
CA LEU A 18 6.45 -1.91 -9.81
C LEU A 18 7.33 -3.12 -10.14
N ALA A 19 8.63 -3.06 -9.86
CA ALA A 19 9.57 -4.16 -10.05
C ALA A 19 9.53 -5.20 -8.92
N ILE A 20 8.90 -4.88 -7.78
CA ILE A 20 8.65 -5.85 -6.72
C ILE A 20 7.56 -6.80 -7.24
N PRO A 21 7.85 -8.08 -7.50
CA PRO A 21 6.95 -8.94 -8.26
C PRO A 21 5.57 -9.14 -7.63
N VAL A 22 5.47 -9.07 -6.30
CA VAL A 22 4.18 -9.23 -5.58
C VAL A 22 3.49 -7.88 -5.36
N LEU A 23 4.21 -6.89 -4.81
CA LEU A 23 3.62 -5.56 -4.51
C LEU A 23 3.37 -4.73 -5.76
N GLY A 24 4.26 -4.81 -6.74
CA GLY A 24 4.16 -4.10 -8.01
C GLY A 24 3.05 -4.63 -8.91
N TRP A 25 2.71 -5.92 -8.81
CA TRP A 25 1.55 -6.50 -9.49
C TRP A 25 0.24 -5.99 -8.88
N ILE A 26 0.09 -6.09 -7.55
CA ILE A 26 -1.09 -5.56 -6.83
C ILE A 26 -1.25 -4.05 -7.05
N ALA A 27 -0.16 -3.28 -6.99
CA ALA A 27 -0.19 -1.84 -7.22
C ALA A 27 -0.57 -1.47 -8.65
N ARG A 28 -0.09 -2.23 -9.65
CA ARG A 28 -0.48 -2.05 -11.05
C ARG A 28 -1.98 -2.30 -11.23
N ASP A 29 -2.48 -3.41 -10.70
CA ASP A 29 -3.90 -3.75 -10.82
C ASP A 29 -4.78 -2.77 -10.05
N LEU A 30 -4.31 -2.17 -8.95
CA LEU A 30 -5.10 -1.18 -8.20
C LEU A 30 -5.16 0.19 -8.89
N ILE A 31 -4.11 0.57 -9.63
CA ILE A 31 -4.02 1.86 -10.34
C ILE A 31 -4.67 1.79 -11.72
N PHE A 32 -4.53 0.67 -12.42
CA PHE A 32 -4.99 0.50 -13.81
C PHE A 32 -6.16 -0.48 -13.96
N GLY A 33 -6.54 -1.21 -12.91
CA GLY A 33 -7.65 -2.17 -12.95
C GLY A 33 -8.99 -1.57 -12.56
N ASP A 34 -10.03 -2.40 -12.69
CA ASP A 34 -11.41 -2.01 -12.40
C ASP A 34 -11.63 -1.63 -10.94
N LYS A 35 -12.71 -0.88 -10.71
CA LYS A 35 -13.09 -0.37 -9.39
C LYS A 35 -13.26 -1.47 -8.33
N ASP A 36 -13.53 -2.70 -8.77
CA ASP A 36 -13.66 -3.88 -7.90
C ASP A 36 -12.31 -4.40 -7.39
N ASN A 37 -11.20 -4.01 -8.03
CA ASN A 37 -9.87 -4.47 -7.65
C ASN A 37 -9.43 -3.99 -6.25
N ILE A 38 -10.03 -2.90 -5.76
CA ILE A 38 -9.84 -2.45 -4.38
C ILE A 38 -10.33 -3.48 -3.36
N TRP A 39 -11.41 -4.20 -3.67
CA TRP A 39 -11.94 -5.24 -2.79
C TRP A 39 -11.02 -6.44 -2.73
N TYR A 40 -10.45 -6.86 -3.87
CA TYR A 40 -9.45 -7.92 -3.91
C TYR A 40 -8.19 -7.56 -3.12
N ALA A 41 -7.71 -6.33 -3.25
CA ALA A 41 -6.58 -5.83 -2.46
C ALA A 41 -6.87 -5.84 -0.96
N LEU A 42 -8.06 -5.37 -0.55
CA LEU A 42 -8.47 -5.34 0.84
C LEU A 42 -8.60 -6.74 1.44
N ILE A 43 -9.26 -7.66 0.73
CA ILE A 43 -9.43 -9.06 1.17
C ILE A 43 -8.06 -9.74 1.30
N THR A 44 -7.17 -9.53 0.33
CA THR A 44 -5.80 -10.08 0.35
C THR A 44 -5.01 -9.56 1.56
N PHE A 45 -5.10 -8.26 1.84
CA PHE A 45 -4.46 -7.66 3.01
C PHE A 45 -4.98 -8.23 4.33
N VAL A 46 -6.30 -8.32 4.50
CA VAL A 46 -6.93 -8.91 5.70
C VAL A 46 -6.54 -10.39 5.84
N SER A 47 -6.48 -11.13 4.73
CA SER A 47 -6.11 -12.55 4.74
C SER A 47 -4.65 -12.77 5.14
N LEU A 48 -3.74 -11.94 4.63
CA LEU A 48 -2.33 -11.93 5.05
C LEU A 48 -2.19 -11.61 6.54
N TRP A 49 -2.97 -10.64 7.03
CA TRP A 49 -2.93 -10.28 8.44
C TRP A 49 -3.48 -11.39 9.34
N LEU A 50 -4.61 -12.01 8.99
CA LEU A 50 -5.15 -13.17 9.68
C LEU A 50 -4.14 -14.34 9.70
N SER A 51 -3.44 -14.56 8.59
CA SER A 51 -2.37 -15.57 8.50
C SER A 51 -1.22 -15.25 9.47
N ALA A 52 -0.84 -13.98 9.61
CA ALA A 52 0.15 -13.55 10.58
C ALA A 52 -0.29 -13.82 12.03
N ILE A 53 -1.58 -13.67 12.34
CA ILE A 53 -2.14 -14.02 13.65
C ILE A 53 -2.05 -15.54 13.88
N LEU A 54 -2.31 -16.36 12.87
CA LEU A 54 -2.22 -17.83 13.00
C LEU A 54 -0.77 -18.31 13.18
N ILE A 55 0.19 -17.68 12.50
CA ILE A 55 1.61 -18.07 12.54
C ILE A 55 2.28 -17.57 13.82
N PHE A 56 2.04 -16.31 14.20
CA PHE A 56 2.75 -15.63 15.29
C PHE A 56 1.93 -15.50 16.58
N GLY A 57 0.62 -15.81 16.54
CA GLY A 57 -0.28 -15.68 17.68
C GLY A 57 -0.65 -14.23 18.01
N ILE A 58 -0.73 -13.93 19.31
CA ILE A 58 -1.06 -12.59 19.82
C ILE A 58 -0.11 -11.49 19.30
N PRO A 59 1.21 -11.72 19.15
CA PRO A 59 2.09 -10.76 18.47
C PRO A 59 1.58 -10.27 17.10
N GLY A 60 0.94 -11.14 16.30
CA GLY A 60 0.36 -10.75 15.01
C GLY A 60 -0.77 -9.72 15.12
N LEU A 61 -1.47 -9.68 16.26
CA LEU A 61 -2.46 -8.63 16.58
C LEU A 61 -1.80 -7.35 17.10
N TYR A 62 -0.73 -7.45 17.89
CA TYR A 62 -0.06 -6.28 18.46
C TYR A 62 0.81 -5.52 17.47
N LEU A 63 1.35 -6.16 16.43
CA LEU A 63 2.18 -5.50 15.43
C LEU A 63 1.49 -4.34 14.71
N PRO A 64 0.26 -4.47 14.17
CA PRO A 64 -0.47 -3.34 13.61
C PRO A 64 -0.73 -2.22 14.62
N ALA A 65 -1.07 -2.58 15.87
CA ALA A 65 -1.30 -1.59 16.93
C ALA A 65 -0.02 -0.80 17.22
N LEU A 66 1.13 -1.48 17.29
CA LEU A 66 2.43 -0.85 17.51
C LEU A 66 2.85 0.01 16.31
N ALA A 67 2.62 -0.47 15.08
CA ALA A 67 2.90 0.27 13.85
C ALA A 67 2.05 1.55 13.72
N LEU A 68 0.84 1.56 14.28
CA LEU A 68 -0.02 2.75 14.31
C LEU A 68 0.43 3.81 15.31
N VAL A 69 1.24 3.48 16.32
CA VAL A 69 1.72 4.45 17.31
C VAL A 69 2.37 5.68 16.65
N PRO A 70 3.43 5.55 15.82
CA PRO A 70 4.03 6.72 15.16
C PRO A 70 3.04 7.45 14.24
N VAL A 71 2.11 6.73 13.61
CA VAL A 71 1.07 7.33 12.76
C VAL A 71 0.17 8.25 13.57
N ILE A 72 -0.31 7.79 14.73
CA ILE A 72 -1.15 8.61 15.62
C ILE A 72 -0.36 9.81 16.14
N PHE A 73 0.92 9.65 16.50
CA PHE A 73 1.78 10.77 16.88
C PHE A 73 1.90 11.81 15.77
N VAL A 74 2.14 11.38 14.53
CA VAL A 74 2.19 12.28 13.37
C VAL A 74 0.85 12.97 13.16
N VAL A 75 -0.27 12.24 13.24
CA VAL A 75 -1.62 12.82 13.12
C VAL A 75 -1.84 13.88 14.20
N LEU A 76 -1.48 13.60 15.46
CA LEU A 76 -1.60 14.55 16.57
C LEU A 76 -0.76 15.81 16.34
N LEU A 77 0.48 15.67 15.85
CA LEU A 77 1.30 16.81 15.48
C LEU A 77 0.65 17.61 14.35
N VAL A 78 0.22 16.94 13.27
CA VAL A 78 -0.41 17.60 12.12
C VAL A 78 -1.64 18.40 12.56
N ILE A 79 -2.53 17.86 13.39
CA ILE A 79 -3.72 18.60 13.85
C ILE A 79 -3.41 19.72 14.84
N THR A 80 -2.30 19.64 15.56
CA THR A 80 -1.91 20.66 16.55
C THR A 80 -1.23 21.86 15.90
N TRP A 81 -0.50 21.63 14.80
CA TRP A 81 0.25 22.64 14.08
C TRP A 81 -0.42 23.13 12.78
N ALA A 82 -1.53 22.48 12.36
CA ALA A 82 -2.41 22.96 11.28
C ALA A 82 -3.39 24.02 11.81
#